data_AF-A0A975SB94-F1
#
_entry.id   AF-A0A975SB94-F1
#
_cell.length_a   1.000
_cell.length_b   1.000
_cell.length_c   1.000
_cell.angle_alpha   90.00
_cell.angle_beta   90.00
_cell.angle_gamma   90.00
#
_symmetry.space_group_name_H-M   'P 1'
#
loop_
_entity.id
_entity.type
_entity.pdbx_description
1 polymer ?
#
loop_
_entity_poly.entity_id
_entity_poly.type
_entity_poly.pdbx_seq_one_letter_code
_entity_poly.pdbx_strand_id
1 'polypeptide(L)'
;MQLSKFILPTFDRNFFDIIKDLKTPCVCYDYNFLIKTIENFKKDLSLFYRSDLYFAVKANNNIEILKILKKLDLGVMLQVMKNIV
;
A
#
# COMPACT_ATOMS: atom_id res chain seq x y z
N MET A 1 23.68 -13.10 9.10
CA MET A 1 22.89 -12.11 8.36
C MET A 1 21.75 -12.86 7.67
N GLN A 2 20.56 -12.89 8.26
CA GLN A 2 19.40 -13.56 7.65
C GLN A 2 18.99 -12.71 6.45
N LEU A 3 19.11 -13.25 5.23
CA LEU A 3 18.54 -12.65 4.04
C LEU A 3 17.05 -12.44 4.33
N SER A 4 16.61 -11.18 4.33
CA SER A 4 15.21 -10.80 4.47
C SER A 4 14.37 -11.73 3.60
N LYS A 5 13.38 -12.42 4.19
CA LYS A 5 12.34 -13.10 3.42
C LYS A 5 11.77 -12.08 2.43
N PHE A 6 12.10 -12.20 1.16
CA PHE A 6 11.52 -11.36 0.12
C PHE A 6 10.01 -11.61 0.15
N ILE A 7 9.25 -10.57 0.44
CA ILE A 7 7.79 -10.57 0.26
C ILE A 7 7.55 -10.27 -1.22
N LEU A 8 7.96 -11.20 -2.09
CA LEU A 8 7.58 -11.13 -3.48
C LEU A 8 6.23 -11.84 -3.61
N PRO A 9 5.21 -11.20 -4.17
CA PRO A 9 3.99 -11.89 -4.53
C PRO A 9 4.33 -13.08 -5.43
N THR A 10 3.75 -14.23 -5.12
CA THR A 10 3.83 -15.40 -5.99
C THR A 10 2.83 -15.21 -7.11
N PHE A 11 3.32 -15.03 -8.33
CA PHE A 11 2.47 -14.93 -9.52
C PHE A 11 2.34 -16.31 -10.17
N ASP A 12 1.12 -16.70 -10.52
CA ASP A 12 0.89 -17.87 -11.35
C ASP A 12 1.08 -17.53 -12.85
N ARG A 13 0.96 -18.53 -13.73
CA ARG A 13 1.10 -18.29 -15.19
C ARG A 13 -0.01 -17.40 -15.75
N ASN A 14 -1.22 -17.52 -15.21
CA ASN A 14 -2.38 -16.76 -15.67
C ASN A 14 -2.15 -15.25 -15.47
N PHE A 15 -1.47 -14.85 -14.40
CA PHE A 15 -1.04 -13.46 -14.22
C PHE A 15 -0.25 -12.93 -15.42
N PHE A 16 0.76 -13.68 -15.90
CA PHE A 16 1.58 -13.27 -17.04
C PHE A 16 0.79 -13.20 -18.35
N ASP A 17 -0.19 -14.09 -18.52
CA ASP A 17 -1.09 -14.06 -19.68
C ASP A 17 -1.98 -12.80 -19.71
N ILE A 18 -2.38 -12.30 -18.55
CA ILE A 18 -3.17 -11.06 -18.40
C ILE A 18 -2.31 -9.82 -18.64
N ILE A 19 -1.05 -9.82 -18.20
CA ILE A 19 -0.20 -8.62 -18.25
C ILE A 19 0.69 -8.51 -19.49
N LYS A 20 0.76 -9.55 -20.35
CA LYS A 20 1.66 -9.58 -21.52
C LYS A 20 1.47 -8.40 -22.50
N ASP A 21 0.26 -7.84 -22.54
CA ASP A 21 -0.10 -6.73 -23.44
C ASP A 21 0.15 -5.35 -22.78
N LEU A 22 0.56 -5.31 -21.51
CA LEU A 22 0.90 -4.06 -20.82
C LEU A 22 2.27 -3.56 -21.28
N LYS A 23 2.36 -2.24 -21.51
CA LYS A 23 3.63 -1.59 -21.78
C LYS A 23 4.52 -1.64 -20.54
N THR A 24 5.79 -1.99 -20.75
CA THR A 24 6.80 -2.09 -19.68
C THR A 24 7.77 -0.90 -19.73
N PRO A 25 8.34 -0.48 -18.57
CA PRO A 25 8.11 -1.01 -17.22
C PRO A 25 6.72 -0.62 -16.66
N CYS A 26 6.14 -1.51 -15.86
CA CYS A 26 4.85 -1.30 -15.20
C CYS A 26 4.99 -1.56 -13.70
N VAL A 27 4.30 -0.76 -12.88
CA VAL A 27 4.23 -0.95 -11.43
C VAL A 27 2.98 -1.75 -11.12
N CYS A 28 3.16 -2.90 -10.47
CA CYS A 28 2.07 -3.77 -10.04
C CYS A 28 1.95 -3.75 -8.51
N TYR A 29 0.72 -3.72 -8.00
CA TYR A 29 0.43 -3.77 -6.58
C TYR A 29 -0.29 -5.07 -6.23
N ASP A 30 0.13 -5.73 -5.15
CA ASP A 30 -0.66 -6.83 -4.56
C ASP A 30 -1.74 -6.23 -3.66
N TYR A 31 -2.97 -6.23 -4.18
CA TYR A 31 -4.14 -5.74 -3.46
C TYR A 31 -4.35 -6.49 -2.14
N ASN A 32 -4.28 -7.82 -2.15
CA ASN A 32 -4.56 -8.64 -0.97
C ASN A 32 -3.53 -8.41 0.12
N PHE A 33 -2.25 -8.28 -0.26
CA PHE A 33 -1.19 -7.96 0.68
C PHE A 33 -1.39 -6.57 1.30
N LEU A 34 -1.78 -5.56 0.50
CA LEU A 34 -2.10 -4.22 0.99
C LEU A 34 -3.21 -4.24 2.04
N ILE A 35 -4.35 -4.88 1.74
CA ILE A 35 -5.49 -4.99 2.67
C ILE A 35 -5.05 -5.69 3.96
N LYS A 36 -4.42 -6.87 3.84
CA LYS A 36 -3.97 -7.66 5.00
C LYS A 36 -3.01 -6.88 5.90
N THR A 37 -2.13 -6.09 5.30
CA THR A 37 -1.17 -5.26 6.04
C THR A 37 -1.88 -4.19 6.86
N ILE A 38 -2.83 -3.48 6.26
CA ILE A 38 -3.60 -2.43 6.95
C ILE A 38 -4.44 -3.01 8.09
N GLU A 39 -5.12 -4.13 7.86
CA GLU A 39 -5.94 -4.78 8.89
C GLU A 39 -5.10 -5.30 10.06
N ASN A 40 -3.90 -5.84 9.80
CA ASN A 40 -2.97 -6.21 10.86
C ASN A 40 -2.54 -4.99 11.69
N PHE A 41 -2.19 -3.87 11.05
CA PHE A 41 -1.83 -2.64 11.78
C PHE A 41 -2.99 -2.11 12.63
N LYS A 42 -4.22 -2.10 12.10
CA LYS A 42 -5.40 -1.70 12.88
C LYS A 42 -5.60 -2.58 14.10
N LYS A 43 -5.47 -3.91 13.92
CA LYS A 43 -5.57 -4.87 15.02
C LYS A 43 -4.51 -4.62 16.08
N ASP A 44 -3.25 -4.42 15.69
CA ASP A 44 -2.15 -4.19 16.61
C ASP A 44 -2.32 -2.85 17.35
N LEU A 45 -2.77 -1.80 16.66
CA LEU A 45 -3.02 -0.49 17.26
C LEU A 45 -4.24 -0.47 18.19
N SER A 46 -5.22 -1.37 18.00
CA SER A 46 -6.37 -1.50 18.90
C SER A 46 -6.00 -1.86 20.34
N LEU A 47 -4.78 -2.37 20.57
CA LEU A 47 -4.23 -2.65 21.89
C LEU A 47 -3.86 -1.37 22.67
N PHE A 48 -3.74 -0.22 21.98
CA PHE A 48 -3.35 1.05 22.57
C PHE A 48 -4.51 2.04 22.53
N TYR A 49 -4.88 2.58 23.70
CA TYR A 49 -5.93 3.59 23.78
C TYR A 49 -5.47 4.88 23.09
N ARG A 50 -6.36 5.50 22.27
CA ARG A 50 -6.12 6.74 21.51
C ARG A 50 -4.98 6.69 20.48
N SER A 51 -4.87 5.58 19.76
CA SER A 51 -3.98 5.49 18.60
C SER A 51 -4.79 5.49 17.30
N ASP A 52 -4.38 6.35 16.37
CA ASP A 52 -4.95 6.43 15.03
C ASP A 52 -3.92 5.97 13.99
N LEU A 53 -4.40 5.40 12.89
CA LEU A 53 -3.55 4.96 11.78
C LEU A 53 -3.74 5.88 10.58
N TYR A 54 -2.65 6.49 10.11
CA TYR A 54 -2.64 7.36 8.93
C TYR A 54 -1.63 6.86 7.89
N PHE A 55 -2.03 6.84 6.62
CA PHE A 55 -1.13 6.57 5.50
C PHE A 55 -0.37 7.82 5.08
N ALA A 56 0.96 7.72 4.98
CA ALA A 56 1.80 8.79 4.48
C ALA A 56 1.71 8.90 2.95
N VAL A 57 0.99 9.89 2.43
CA VAL A 57 0.71 10.03 0.98
C VAL A 57 1.98 10.14 0.12
N LYS A 58 3.09 10.64 0.70
CA LYS A 58 4.40 10.70 0.04
C LYS A 58 4.96 9.33 -0.34
N ALA A 59 4.57 8.25 0.35
CA ALA A 59 5.02 6.90 0.02
C ALA A 59 4.43 6.40 -1.30
N ASN A 60 3.17 6.78 -1.60
CA ASN A 60 2.51 6.47 -2.86
C ASN A 60 1.25 7.34 -3.02
N ASN A 61 1.23 8.21 -4.05
CA ASN A 61 0.11 9.11 -4.33
C ASN A 61 -0.81 8.61 -5.46
N ASN A 62 -0.70 7.34 -5.87
CA ASN A 62 -1.58 6.75 -6.87
C ASN A 62 -3.04 6.84 -6.41
N ILE A 63 -3.89 7.45 -7.23
CA ILE A 63 -5.28 7.76 -6.85
C ILE A 63 -6.13 6.51 -6.62
N GLU A 64 -5.86 5.41 -7.31
CA GLU A 64 -6.57 4.15 -7.11
C GLU A 64 -6.19 3.51 -5.77
N ILE A 65 -4.92 3.61 -5.37
CA ILE A 65 -4.48 3.22 -4.02
C ILE A 65 -5.19 4.08 -2.98
N LEU A 66 -5.20 5.41 -3.12
CA LEU A 66 -5.88 6.29 -2.17
C LEU A 66 -7.39 5.98 -2.05
N LYS A 67 -8.06 5.61 -3.16
CA LYS A 67 -9.46 5.15 -3.14
C LYS A 67 -9.62 3.85 -2.34
N ILE A 68 -8.70 2.91 -2.47
CA ILE A 68 -8.68 1.66 -1.68
C ILE A 68 -8.51 2.00 -0.19
N LEU A 69 -7.54 2.85 0.17
CA LEU A 69 -7.31 3.27 1.55
C LEU A 69 -8.55 3.95 2.15
N LYS A 70 -9.22 4.79 1.38
CA LYS A 70 -10.49 5.42 1.78
C LYS A 70 -11.59 4.39 2.05
N LYS A 71 -11.72 3.35 1.22
CA LYS A 71 -12.70 2.26 1.43
C LYS A 71 -12.41 1.46 2.70
N LEU A 72 -11.16 1.44 3.16
CA LEU A 72 -10.74 0.82 4.41
C LEU A 72 -10.81 1.77 5.61
N ASP A 73 -11.41 2.95 5.48
CA ASP A 73 -11.49 3.94 6.55
C ASP A 73 -10.11 4.30 7.13
N LEU A 74 -9.09 4.35 6.27
CA LEU A 74 -7.74 4.73 6.65
C LEU A 74 -7.55 6.23 6.47
N GLY A 75 -7.14 6.92 7.54
CA GLY A 75 -6.74 8.32 7.48
C GLY A 75 -5.51 8.50 6.59
N VAL A 76 -5.29 9.73 6.10
CA VAL A 76 -4.09 10.07 5.33
C VAL A 76 -3.37 11.25 5.94
N MET A 77 -2.03 11.17 5.99
CA MET A 77 -1.16 12.27 6.37
C MET A 77 -0.60 12.92 5.11
N LEU A 78 -0.93 14.21 4.94
CA LEU A 78 -0.38 15.06 3.89
C LEU A 78 0.79 15.86 4.46
N GLN A 79 1.90 15.94 3.73
CA GLN A 79 2.98 16.86 4.05
C GLN A 79 3.10 17.89 2.91
N VAL A 80 2.54 19.07 3.13
CA VAL A 80 2.64 20.19 2.19
C VAL A 80 3.93 20.95 2.49
N MET A 81 4.94 20.85 1.62
CA MET A 81 6.00 21.86 1.58
C MET A 81 5.48 23.00 0.71
N LYS A 82 5.01 24.09 1.35
CA LYS A 82 4.93 25.39 0.67
C LYS A 82 6.37 25.87 0.56
N ASN A 83 6.95 25.85 -0.65
CA ASN A 83 8.11 26.67 -0.94
C ASN A 83 7.65 28.13 -0.79
N ILE A 84 8.01 28.75 0.33
CA ILE A 84 7.96 30.20 0.48
C ILE A 84 9.16 30.69 -0.34
N VAL A 85 8.88 31.11 -1.57
CA VAL A 85 9.78 31.97 -2.37
C VAL A 85 9.32 33.40 -2.12
#